data_AF-A0A927RQT7-F1
#
_entry.id   AF-A0A927RQT7-F1
#
_cell.length_a   1.000
_cell.length_b   1.000
_cell.length_c   1.000
_cell.angle_alpha   90.00
_cell.angle_beta   90.00
_cell.angle_gamma   90.00
#
_symmetry.space_group_name_H-M   'P 1'
#
loop_
_entity.id
_entity.type
_entity.pdbx_description
1 polymer ?
#
loop_
_entity_poly.entity_id
_entity_poly.type
_entity_poly.pdbx_seq_one_letter_code
_entity_poly.pdbx_strand_id
1 'polypeptide(L)' 'MVIIRNAIQCKKCGDIIESTYRHDYKTCSCGACSVDGGHDYLRRGFKREDDYIDLSEIQKKI' A
#
# COMPACT_ATOMS: atom_id res chain seq x y z
N MET A 1 -0.26 -16.52 -6.72
CA MET A 1 0.35 -15.18 -6.64
C MET A 1 0.72 -14.94 -5.19
N VAL A 2 1.94 -14.49 -4.89
CA VAL A 2 2.41 -14.18 -3.52
C VAL A 2 2.75 -12.70 -3.48
N ILE A 3 2.21 -11.97 -2.50
CA ILE A 3 2.61 -10.60 -2.23
C ILE A 3 3.87 -10.67 -1.35
N ILE A 4 4.98 -10.12 -1.85
CA ILE A 4 6.27 -10.06 -1.15
C ILE A 4 6.40 -8.76 -0.37
N ARG A 5 5.82 -7.68 -0.92
CA ARG A 5 5.80 -6.36 -0.29
C ARG A 5 4.50 -5.64 -0.64
N ASN A 6 3.88 -5.02 0.36
CA ASN A 6 2.65 -4.25 0.19
C ASN A 6 2.88 -2.81 0.66
N ALA A 7 3.43 -1.98 -0.22
CA ALA A 7 3.84 -0.63 0.09
C ALA A 7 3.33 0.37 -0.96
N ILE A 8 3.10 1.60 -0.52
CA ILE A 8 2.81 2.74 -1.40
C ILE A 8 3.58 3.98 -0.94
N GLN A 9 3.87 4.86 -1.89
CA GLN A 9 4.38 6.20 -1.62
C GLN A 9 3.30 7.25 -1.91
N CYS A 10 3.04 8.14 -0.95
CA CYS A 10 2.12 9.25 -1.13
C CYS A 10 2.68 10.29 -2.10
N LYS A 11 1.94 10.63 -3.16
CA LYS A 11 2.33 11.68 -4.11
C LYS A 11 2.24 13.08 -3.52
N LYS A 12 1.39 13.26 -2.49
CA LYS A 12 1.16 14.58 -1.87
C LYS A 12 2.28 15.00 -0.93
N CYS A 13 2.80 14.11 -0.11
CA CYS A 13 3.82 14.44 0.91
C CYS A 13 5.08 13.57 0.87
N GLY A 14 5.15 12.56 -0.01
CA GLY A 14 6.31 11.67 -0.14
C GLY A 14 6.40 10.54 0.89
N ASP A 15 5.47 10.46 1.85
CA ASP A 15 5.46 9.44 2.89
C ASP A 15 5.31 8.02 2.31
N ILE A 16 6.08 7.07 2.83
CA ILE A 16 6.06 5.67 2.40
C ILE A 16 5.48 4.84 3.53
N ILE A 17 4.38 4.16 3.24
CA ILE A 17 3.68 3.29 4.18
C ILE A 17 3.65 1.86 3.63
N GLU A 18 3.83 0.88 4.50
CA GLU A 18 3.89 -0.54 4.15
C GLU A 18 3.06 -1.38 5.13
N SER A 19 2.12 -2.17 4.62
CA SER A 19 1.30 -3.10 5.41
C SER A 19 2.01 -4.45 5.50
N THR A 20 2.28 -4.97 6.69
CA THR A 20 3.10 -6.20 6.87
C THR A 20 2.31 -7.44 7.32
N TYR A 21 1.06 -7.29 7.75
CA TYR A 21 0.16 -8.40 8.12
C TYR A 21 -1.30 -8.11 7.73
N ARG A 22 -2.16 -9.14 7.67
CA ARG A 22 -3.51 -9.14 7.05
C ARG A 22 -4.45 -7.99 7.45
N HIS A 23 -4.24 -7.35 8.60
CA HIS A 23 -5.08 -6.26 9.11
C HIS A 23 -4.24 -5.06 9.57
N ASP A 24 -3.07 -4.86 8.95
CA ASP A 24 -2.17 -3.75 9.21
C ASP A 24 -2.57 -2.53 8.38
N TYR A 25 -3.67 -1.88 8.77
CA TYR A 25 -4.17 -0.68 8.11
C TYR A 25 -3.30 0.53 8.48
N LYS A 26 -2.49 1.00 7.53
CA LYS A 26 -1.64 2.18 7.70
C LYS A 26 -2.14 3.32 6.84
N THR A 27 -2.15 4.52 7.41
CA THR A 27 -2.53 5.75 6.72
C THR A 27 -1.31 6.66 6.66
N CYS A 28 -1.11 7.29 5.51
CA CYS A 28 -0.09 8.30 5.30
C CYS A 28 -0.21 9.43 6.34
N SER A 29 0.91 9.98 6.78
CA SER A 29 1.00 11.10 7.71
C SER A 29 0.14 12.31 7.33
N CYS A 30 -0.07 12.59 6.03
CA CYS A 30 -0.96 13.68 5.58
C CYS A 30 -2.41 13.26 5.36
N GLY A 31 -2.75 11.98 5.59
CA GLY A 31 -4.09 11.42 5.46
C GLY A 31 -4.63 11.39 4.03
N ALA A 32 -3.77 11.44 3.01
CA ALA A 32 -4.20 11.41 1.60
C ALA A 32 -4.45 9.99 1.09
N CYS A 33 -3.67 9.01 1.55
CA CYS A 33 -3.76 7.62 1.12
C CYS A 33 -3.49 6.63 2.27
N SER A 34 -3.88 5.37 2.09
CA SER A 34 -3.70 4.28 3.03
C SER A 34 -3.45 2.93 2.35
N VAL A 35 -2.81 2.01 3.08
CA VAL A 35 -2.47 0.64 2.66
C VAL A 35 -2.95 -0.37 3.71
N ASP A 36 -3.44 -1.53 3.28
CA ASP A 36 -3.88 -2.62 4.16
C ASP A 36 -3.72 -3.98 3.47
N GLY A 37 -3.76 -5.04 4.27
CA GLY A 37 -3.85 -6.44 3.83
C GLY A 37 -2.58 -7.25 3.93
N GLY A 38 -1.47 -6.67 4.39
CA GLY A 38 -0.20 -7.39 4.54
C GLY A 38 0.22 -8.11 3.26
N HIS A 39 0.52 -9.41 3.39
CA HIS A 39 0.87 -10.30 2.29
C HIS A 39 -0.34 -11.11 1.77
N ASP A 40 -1.53 -10.91 2.32
CA ASP A 40 -2.75 -11.64 1.98
C ASP A 40 -3.52 -10.99 0.83
N TYR A 41 -3.63 -9.65 0.85
CA TYR A 41 -4.31 -8.87 -0.18
C TYR A 41 -3.76 -7.46 -0.29
N LEU A 42 -3.99 -6.81 -1.43
CA LEU A 42 -3.67 -5.39 -1.64
C LEU A 42 -4.94 -4.55 -1.54
N ARG A 43 -5.02 -3.65 -0.56
CA ARG A 43 -6.07 -2.64 -0.47
C ARG A 43 -5.46 -1.25 -0.40
N ARG A 44 -6.08 -0.30 -1.10
CA ARG A 44 -5.66 1.10 -1.20
C ARG A 44 -6.82 1.99 -0.83
N GLY A 45 -6.62 2.89 0.12
CA GLY A 45 -7.50 4.03 0.33
C GLY A 45 -6.85 5.29 -0.23
N PHE A 46 -7.64 6.17 -0.83
CA PHE A 46 -7.16 7.42 -1.40
C PHE A 46 -8.28 8.45 -1.45
N LYS A 47 -7.94 9.73 -1.37
CA LYS A 47 -8.92 10.83 -1.54
C LYS A 47 -9.14 11.14 -3.02
N ARG A 48 -8.14 10.92 -3.87
CA ARG A 48 -8.19 11.05 -5.34
C ARG A 48 -7.49 9.86 -5.98
N GLU A 49 -7.93 9.47 -7.17
CA GLU A 49 -7.55 8.22 -7.87
C GLU A 49 -6.05 8.08 -8.18
N ASP A 50 -5.23 9.08 -7.88
CA ASP A 50 -3.78 9.10 -8.15
C ASP A 50 -2.93 9.63 -6.97
N ASP A 51 -3.46 9.62 -5.74
CA ASP A 51 -2.75 10.16 -4.56
C ASP A 51 -1.50 9.34 -4.14
N TYR A 52 -1.25 8.18 -4.75
CA TYR A 52 -0.14 7.30 -4.40
C TYR A 52 0.56 6.67 -5.61
N ILE A 53 1.81 6.28 -5.42
CA ILE A 53 2.60 5.40 -6.30
C ILE A 53 2.58 4.01 -5.67
N ASP A 54 2.20 2.98 -6.43
CA ASP A 54 2.24 1.61 -5.94
C ASP A 54 3.68 1.08 -5.97
N LEU A 55 4.15 0.57 -4.83
CA LEU A 55 5.49 0.01 -4.65
C LEU A 55 5.41 -1.48 -4.26
N SER A 56 4.30 -2.15 -4.58
CA SER A 56 4.10 -3.55 -4.20
C SER A 56 4.93 -4.48 -5.06
N GLU A 57 5.45 -5.53 -4.43
CA GLU A 57 6.18 -6.59 -5.11
C GLU A 57 5.34 -7.87 -5.07
N ILE A 58 5.06 -8.42 -6.24
CA ILE A 58 4.23 -9.61 -6.41
C ILE A 58 4.99 -10.66 -7.19
N GLN A 59 5.10 -11.86 -6.61
CA GLN A 59 5.62 -13.04 -7.30
C GLN A 59 4.46 -13.85 -7.91
N LYS A 60 4.49 -14.04 -9.23
CA LYS A 60 3.62 -15.01 -9.91
C LYS A 60 4.25 -16.39 -9.76
N LYS A 61 3.47 -17.36 -9.25
CA LYS A 61 3.86 -18.77 -9.32
C LYS A 61 3.53 -19.24 -10.73
N ILE A 62 4.52 -19.77 -11.42
CA ILE A 62 4.42 -20.39 -12.75
C ILE A 62 3.62 -21.70 -12.60
#